data_AF-A0A1B8DA59-F1
#
_entry.id   AF-A0A1B8DA59-F1
#
_cell.length_a   1.000
_cell.length_b   1.000
_cell.length_c   1.000
_cell.angle_alpha   90.00
_cell.angle_beta   90.00
_cell.angle_gamma   90.00
#
_symmetry.space_group_name_H-M   'P 1'
#
loop_
_entity.id
_entity.type
_entity.pdbx_description
1 polymer ?
#
loop_
_entity_poly.entity_id
_entity_poly.type
_entity_poly.pdbx_seq_one_letter_code
_entity_poly.pdbx_strand_id
1 'polypeptide(L)'
;MSLLRIPRQDNQEGFVLVHIVPLAQKASAALDVKILATEGSAPFALTLKQNQIQKLKSKKAPCTDDEWEAILEVILLQQESDPEKAAIAEGIEVEAAIEEDVAVELVFKKSTSGITQRLGSLRLALDEDQEIELFDWCGDSIQHSHSLTHTLKSAQSALVKEQAKSRKLAEQLEDLLKAKGENEHALLEKFALLLNEKKAKIRELQGGGGVGEVEMPSRHKKEEEEHETEDEDEEPVAAKRGGGRGGKVEAEAMDEDGSATESEDDGL
;
A
#
# COMPACT_ATOMS: atom_id res chain seq x y z
N MET A 1 -5.88 -8.60 -23.01
CA MET A 1 -7.16 -8.25 -23.65
C MET A 1 -8.19 -8.31 -22.56
N SER A 2 -9.02 -7.29 -22.46
CA SER A 2 -9.90 -7.10 -21.31
C SER A 2 -11.33 -6.93 -21.83
N LEU A 3 -12.22 -7.79 -21.33
CA LEU A 3 -13.65 -7.73 -21.62
C LEU A 3 -14.36 -7.26 -20.35
N LEU A 4 -15.06 -6.15 -20.45
CA LEU A 4 -15.76 -5.50 -19.36
C LEU A 4 -17.26 -5.57 -19.58
N ARG A 5 -18.00 -5.81 -18.49
CA ARG A 5 -19.45 -5.69 -18.44
C ARG A 5 -19.79 -4.42 -17.69
N ILE A 6 -20.33 -3.42 -18.38
CA ILE A 6 -20.64 -2.10 -17.81
C ILE A 6 -22.16 -1.96 -17.69
N PRO A 7 -22.73 -1.69 -16.50
CA PRO A 7 -24.17 -1.51 -16.32
C PRO A 7 -24.66 -0.24 -17.03
N ARG A 8 -25.92 -0.23 -17.48
CA ARG A 8 -26.55 0.97 -18.03
C ARG A 8 -26.93 1.96 -16.93
N GLN A 9 -26.84 3.26 -17.23
CA GLN A 9 -27.21 4.34 -16.32
C GLN A 9 -28.73 4.54 -16.17
N ASP A 10 -29.52 4.10 -17.15
CA ASP A 10 -30.96 4.43 -17.27
C ASP A 10 -31.88 3.61 -16.36
N ASN A 11 -31.34 2.99 -15.30
CA ASN A 11 -32.05 2.10 -14.37
C ASN A 11 -32.76 0.91 -15.05
N GLN A 12 -32.46 0.63 -16.32
CA GLN A 12 -32.89 -0.60 -16.97
C GLN A 12 -31.94 -1.74 -16.58
N GLU A 13 -32.47 -2.95 -16.37
CA GLU A 13 -31.64 -4.15 -16.21
C GLU A 13 -30.96 -4.48 -17.53
N GLY A 14 -29.83 -3.83 -17.80
CA GLY A 14 -29.04 -4.01 -19.02
C GLY A 14 -27.59 -3.65 -18.82
N PHE A 15 -26.77 -4.01 -19.81
CA PHE A 15 -25.33 -3.77 -19.79
C PHE A 15 -24.79 -3.58 -21.20
N VAL A 16 -23.64 -2.94 -21.28
CA VAL A 16 -22.82 -2.83 -22.48
C VAL A 16 -21.59 -3.71 -22.29
N LEU A 17 -21.27 -4.52 -23.29
CA LEU A 17 -19.99 -5.23 -23.35
C LEU A 17 -18.96 -4.31 -23.97
N VAL A 18 -17.81 -4.19 -23.31
CA VAL A 18 -16.70 -3.37 -23.77
C VAL A 18 -15.46 -4.22 -23.88
N HIS A 19 -14.91 -4.32 -25.08
CA HIS A 19 -13.70 -5.06 -25.40
C HIS A 19 -12.56 -4.09 -25.70
N ILE A 20 -11.42 -4.33 -25.05
CA ILE A 20 -10.27 -3.42 -25.08
C ILE A 20 -9.10 -4.09 -25.80
N VAL A 21 -8.75 -3.51 -26.95
CA VAL A 21 -7.74 -4.02 -27.87
C VAL A 21 -6.54 -3.06 -27.87
N PRO A 22 -5.34 -3.49 -27.43
CA PRO A 22 -4.14 -2.66 -27.53
C PRO A 22 -3.81 -2.33 -29.00
N LEU A 23 -3.46 -1.07 -29.28
CA LEU A 23 -3.07 -0.64 -30.63
C LEU A 23 -1.65 -1.07 -31.01
N ALA A 24 -0.78 -1.28 -30.03
CA ALA A 24 0.61 -1.69 -30.24
C ALA A 24 0.98 -2.90 -29.38
N GLN A 25 1.69 -3.87 -29.96
CA GLN A 25 2.22 -5.06 -29.26
C GLN A 25 3.42 -4.73 -28.34
N LYS A 26 4.07 -3.58 -28.53
CA LYS A 26 5.12 -3.05 -27.64
C LYS A 26 4.60 -1.79 -26.96
N ALA A 27 4.51 -1.85 -25.64
CA ALA A 27 4.02 -0.80 -24.76
C ALA A 27 4.92 0.43 -24.79
N SER A 28 4.67 1.37 -25.70
CA SER A 28 5.21 2.73 -25.55
C SER A 28 4.28 3.59 -24.70
N ALA A 29 2.98 3.28 -24.68
CA ALA A 29 1.97 3.91 -23.83
C ALA A 29 0.87 2.89 -23.52
N ALA A 30 0.48 2.77 -22.24
CA ALA A 30 -0.42 1.71 -21.78
C ALA A 30 -1.87 1.91 -22.29
N LEU A 31 -2.30 3.16 -22.48
CA LEU A 31 -3.67 3.51 -22.87
C LEU A 31 -3.83 3.82 -24.37
N ASP A 32 -2.85 3.46 -25.18
CA ASP A 32 -3.02 3.40 -26.64
C ASP A 32 -3.84 2.14 -27.00
N VAL A 33 -5.17 2.28 -26.92
CA VAL A 33 -6.12 1.17 -27.08
C VAL A 33 -7.27 1.54 -28.00
N LYS A 34 -7.77 0.57 -28.76
CA LYS A 34 -9.07 0.61 -29.41
C LYS A 34 -10.09 -0.02 -28.46
N ILE A 35 -11.10 0.76 -28.12
CA ILE A 35 -12.24 0.33 -27.30
C ILE A 35 -13.37 0.02 -28.25
N LEU A 36 -13.84 -1.22 -28.23
CA LEU A 36 -15.01 -1.69 -28.94
C LEU A 36 -16.12 -1.91 -27.93
N ALA A 37 -17.35 -1.55 -28.26
CA ALA A 37 -18.48 -1.80 -27.39
C ALA A 37 -19.71 -2.24 -28.17
N THR A 38 -20.59 -2.96 -27.49
CA THR A 38 -21.91 -3.29 -28.01
C THR A 38 -22.92 -3.44 -26.89
N GLU A 39 -24.14 -3.02 -27.16
CA GLU A 39 -25.32 -3.30 -26.34
C GLU A 39 -26.10 -4.54 -26.81
N GLY A 40 -25.60 -5.24 -27.84
CA GLY A 40 -26.21 -6.42 -28.44
C GLY A 40 -26.83 -6.17 -29.83
N SER A 41 -27.03 -4.91 -30.21
CA SER A 41 -27.61 -4.52 -31.51
C SER A 41 -26.58 -3.86 -32.42
N ALA A 42 -25.94 -2.79 -31.93
CA ALA A 42 -25.04 -1.96 -32.71
C ALA A 42 -23.58 -2.03 -32.21
N PRO A 43 -22.60 -1.89 -33.12
CA PRO A 43 -21.19 -1.73 -32.81
C PRO A 43 -20.82 -0.26 -32.51
N PHE A 44 -20.06 -0.04 -31.44
CA PHE A 44 -19.51 1.28 -31.11
C PHE A 44 -18.00 1.19 -30.95
N ALA A 45 -17.28 2.23 -31.40
CA ALA A 45 -15.82 2.23 -31.33
C ALA A 45 -15.27 3.59 -30.86
N LEU A 46 -14.14 3.52 -30.17
CA LEU A 46 -13.31 4.67 -29.83
C LEU A 46 -11.83 4.26 -29.88
N THR A 47 -11.01 5.06 -30.54
CA THR A 47 -9.55 4.91 -30.44
C THR A 47 -9.04 5.87 -29.39
N LEU A 48 -8.57 5.34 -28.27
CA LEU A 48 -7.94 6.10 -27.20
C LEU A 48 -6.42 6.18 -27.45
N LYS A 49 -5.87 7.37 -27.23
CA LYS A 49 -4.42 7.61 -27.25
C LYS A 49 -4.02 8.32 -25.98
N GLN A 50 -2.81 8.03 -25.49
CA GLN A 50 -2.29 8.58 -24.25
C GLN A 50 -2.39 10.11 -24.18
N ASN A 51 -2.03 10.79 -25.27
CA ASN A 51 -2.03 12.25 -25.36
C ASN A 51 -3.43 12.91 -25.30
N GLN A 52 -4.52 12.11 -25.28
CA GLN A 52 -5.89 12.61 -25.21
C GLN A 52 -6.55 12.39 -23.85
N ILE A 53 -5.95 11.59 -22.96
CA ILE A 53 -6.55 11.17 -21.68
C ILE A 53 -6.99 12.35 -20.82
N GLN A 54 -6.14 13.36 -20.69
CA GLN A 54 -6.40 14.54 -19.87
C GLN A 54 -7.64 15.31 -20.32
N LYS A 55 -7.98 15.27 -21.62
CA LYS A 55 -9.16 15.95 -22.18
C LYS A 55 -10.47 15.24 -21.83
N LEU A 56 -10.39 13.98 -21.43
CA LEU A 56 -11.53 13.13 -21.08
C LEU A 56 -11.90 13.27 -19.60
N LYS A 57 -11.00 13.88 -18.80
CA LYS A 57 -11.25 14.24 -17.41
C LYS A 57 -12.24 15.40 -17.33
N SER A 58 -13.19 15.28 -16.42
CA SER A 58 -14.09 16.38 -16.07
C SER A 58 -13.31 17.52 -15.42
N LYS A 59 -13.60 18.75 -15.81
CA LYS A 59 -13.00 19.96 -15.20
C LYS A 59 -13.26 20.09 -13.69
N LYS A 60 -14.30 19.44 -13.19
CA LYS A 60 -14.70 19.43 -11.78
C LYS A 60 -14.32 18.13 -11.06
N ALA A 61 -13.56 17.25 -11.71
CA ALA A 61 -13.16 15.99 -11.10
C ALA A 61 -12.25 16.28 -9.88
N PRO A 62 -12.49 15.62 -8.74
CA PRO A 62 -11.63 15.73 -7.56
C PRO A 62 -10.37 14.85 -7.70
N CYS A 63 -9.74 14.83 -8.89
CA CYS A 63 -8.51 14.08 -9.13
C CYS A 63 -7.54 14.83 -10.06
N THR A 64 -6.26 14.57 -9.85
CA THR A 64 -5.16 15.02 -10.70
C THR A 64 -5.17 14.30 -12.05
N ASP A 65 -4.35 14.77 -12.99
CA ASP A 65 -4.24 14.13 -14.30
C ASP A 65 -3.61 12.75 -14.21
N ASP A 66 -2.59 12.60 -13.35
CA ASP A 66 -1.91 11.32 -13.12
C ASP A 66 -2.84 10.30 -12.44
N GLU A 67 -3.64 10.74 -11.46
CA GLU A 67 -4.66 9.88 -10.85
C GLU A 67 -5.72 9.45 -11.88
N TRP A 68 -6.16 10.35 -12.76
CA TRP A 68 -7.12 10.01 -13.81
C TRP A 68 -6.56 8.98 -14.80
N GLU A 69 -5.30 9.13 -15.17
CA GLU A 69 -4.59 8.16 -15.99
C GLU A 69 -4.53 6.78 -15.31
N ALA A 70 -4.10 6.73 -14.04
CA ALA A 70 -4.04 5.51 -13.26
C ALA A 70 -5.41 4.82 -13.15
N ILE A 71 -6.49 5.59 -12.97
CA ILE A 71 -7.86 5.08 -12.92
C ILE A 71 -8.24 4.39 -14.23
N LEU A 72 -7.95 5.02 -15.37
CA LEU A 72 -8.24 4.43 -16.68
C LEU A 72 -7.40 3.18 -16.91
N GLU A 73 -6.12 3.17 -16.54
CA GLU A 73 -5.27 1.98 -16.66
C GLU A 73 -5.83 0.80 -15.87
N VAL A 74 -6.15 1.01 -14.59
CA VAL A 74 -6.66 -0.06 -13.73
C VAL A 74 -8.00 -0.59 -14.24
N ILE A 75 -8.95 0.30 -14.55
CA ILE A 75 -10.31 -0.10 -14.92
C ILE A 75 -10.36 -0.70 -16.33
N LEU A 76 -9.74 -0.05 -17.31
CA LEU A 76 -9.77 -0.52 -18.70
C LEU A 76 -8.88 -1.75 -18.88
N LEU A 77 -7.65 -1.72 -18.37
CA LEU A 77 -6.71 -2.82 -18.61
C LEU A 77 -6.84 -3.95 -17.60
N GLN A 78 -7.67 -3.80 -16.56
CA GLN A 78 -7.81 -4.76 -15.45
C GLN A 78 -6.47 -5.06 -14.77
N GLN A 79 -5.60 -4.04 -14.67
CA GLN A 79 -4.26 -4.16 -14.11
C GLN A 79 -4.24 -3.69 -12.65
N GLU A 80 -4.64 -4.57 -11.73
CA GLU A 80 -4.54 -4.34 -10.27
C GLU A 80 -3.15 -4.69 -9.70
N SER A 81 -2.16 -4.94 -10.56
CA SER A 81 -0.83 -5.39 -10.11
C SER A 81 -0.04 -4.32 -9.38
N ASP A 82 -0.37 -3.04 -9.61
CA ASP A 82 0.20 -1.90 -8.90
C ASP A 82 -0.74 -1.51 -7.75
N PRO A 83 -0.35 -1.75 -6.49
CA PRO A 83 -1.21 -1.50 -5.33
C PRO A 83 -1.51 -0.01 -5.13
N GLU A 84 -0.64 0.90 -5.58
CA GLU A 84 -0.87 2.34 -5.46
C GLU A 84 -1.96 2.78 -6.44
N LYS A 85 -1.87 2.34 -7.70
CA LYS A 85 -2.90 2.63 -8.71
C LYS A 85 -4.23 1.96 -8.38
N ALA A 86 -4.20 0.73 -7.86
CA ALA A 86 -5.40 0.03 -7.42
C ALA A 86 -6.13 0.78 -6.29
N ALA A 87 -5.39 1.34 -5.33
CA ALA A 87 -5.97 2.16 -4.26
C ALA A 87 -6.60 3.46 -4.79
N ILE A 88 -6.00 4.10 -5.81
CA ILE A 88 -6.57 5.29 -6.45
C ILE A 88 -7.90 4.95 -7.16
N ALA A 89 -7.98 3.77 -7.77
CA ALA A 89 -9.18 3.31 -8.48
C ALA A 89 -10.29 2.78 -7.55
N GLU A 90 -10.06 2.69 -6.24
CA GLU A 90 -11.03 2.19 -5.28
C GLU A 90 -12.27 3.09 -5.18
N GLY A 91 -13.46 2.46 -5.17
CA GLY A 91 -14.74 3.17 -5.09
C GLY A 91 -15.13 3.88 -6.40
N ILE A 92 -14.50 3.55 -7.52
CA ILE A 92 -14.88 4.05 -8.84
C ILE A 92 -15.87 3.08 -9.48
N GLU A 93 -16.97 3.63 -9.94
CA GLU A 93 -18.03 2.96 -10.67
C GLU A 93 -18.06 3.48 -12.10
N VAL A 94 -18.34 2.59 -13.05
CA VAL A 94 -18.51 2.94 -14.45
C VAL A 94 -19.91 2.55 -14.88
N GLU A 95 -20.59 3.49 -15.53
CA GLU A 95 -21.92 3.28 -16.10
C GLU A 95 -21.91 3.66 -17.58
N ALA A 96 -22.74 3.00 -18.37
CA ALA A 96 -22.94 3.30 -19.78
C ALA A 96 -24.23 4.10 -19.98
N ALA A 97 -24.12 5.28 -20.60
CA ALA A 97 -25.25 6.03 -21.13
C ALA A 97 -25.34 5.77 -22.63
N ILE A 98 -26.47 5.23 -23.08
CA ILE A 98 -26.72 4.88 -24.48
C ILE A 98 -27.51 6.02 -25.11
N GLU A 99 -26.99 6.52 -26.23
CA GLU A 99 -27.70 7.36 -27.18
C GLU A 99 -28.00 6.49 -28.41
N GLU A 100 -29.24 5.98 -28.48
CA GLU A 100 -29.68 5.01 -29.50
C GLU A 100 -29.25 5.45 -30.90
N ASP A 101 -28.64 4.52 -31.65
CA ASP A 101 -28.13 4.73 -33.01
C ASP A 101 -27.14 5.90 -33.19
N VAL A 102 -26.54 6.41 -32.11
CA VAL A 102 -25.60 7.53 -32.17
C VAL A 102 -24.29 7.21 -31.47
N ALA A 103 -24.33 6.91 -30.17
CA ALA A 103 -23.13 6.75 -29.36
C ALA A 103 -23.41 6.04 -28.04
N VAL A 104 -22.36 5.42 -27.48
CA VAL A 104 -22.35 4.98 -26.08
C VAL A 104 -21.33 5.81 -25.32
N GLU A 105 -21.76 6.42 -24.22
CA GLU A 105 -20.91 7.18 -23.31
C GLU A 105 -20.63 6.38 -22.03
N LEU A 106 -19.37 6.01 -21.80
CA LEU A 106 -18.92 5.41 -20.55
C LEU A 106 -18.60 6.52 -19.56
N VAL A 107 -19.33 6.57 -18.45
CA VAL A 107 -19.20 7.61 -17.42
C VAL A 107 -18.52 7.04 -16.20
N PHE A 108 -17.39 7.63 -15.81
CA PHE A 108 -16.62 7.23 -14.65
C PHE A 108 -17.02 8.10 -13.47
N LYS A 109 -17.45 7.47 -12.37
CA LYS A 109 -17.94 8.14 -11.16
C LYS A 109 -17.20 7.61 -9.94
N LYS A 110 -16.84 8.49 -9.02
CA LYS A 110 -16.33 8.09 -7.69
C LYS A 110 -17.47 8.13 -6.69
N SER A 111 -17.72 7.02 -6.02
CA SER A 111 -18.66 6.91 -4.91
C SER A 111 -17.89 7.01 -3.61
N THR A 112 -18.10 8.07 -2.84
CA THR A 112 -17.49 8.20 -1.50
C THR A 112 -18.55 8.70 -0.53
N SER A 113 -18.80 7.92 0.53
CA SER A 113 -19.76 8.26 1.60
C SER A 113 -21.17 8.61 1.11
N GLY A 114 -21.66 7.90 0.08
CA GLY A 114 -23.01 8.08 -0.48
C GLY A 114 -23.18 9.25 -1.46
N ILE A 115 -22.09 9.95 -1.80
CA ILE A 115 -22.09 10.98 -2.84
C ILE A 115 -21.34 10.46 -4.06
N THR A 116 -22.00 10.45 -5.21
CA THR A 116 -21.39 10.09 -6.50
C THR A 116 -20.89 11.34 -7.22
N GLN A 117 -19.61 11.38 -7.60
CA GLN A 117 -19.01 12.49 -8.37
C GLN A 117 -18.48 12.00 -9.71
N ARG A 118 -18.82 12.69 -10.80
CA ARG A 118 -18.33 12.35 -12.15
C ARG A 118 -16.87 12.77 -12.32
N LEU A 119 -16.02 11.80 -12.64
CA LEU A 119 -14.59 11.97 -12.90
C LEU A 119 -14.31 12.29 -14.36
N GLY A 120 -15.01 11.64 -15.28
CA GLY A 120 -14.76 11.78 -16.71
C GLY A 120 -15.71 10.92 -17.54
N SER A 121 -15.52 10.94 -18.86
CA SER A 121 -16.33 10.14 -19.77
C SER A 121 -15.63 9.82 -21.08
N LEU A 122 -15.97 8.66 -21.64
CA LEU A 122 -15.50 8.20 -22.94
C LEU A 122 -16.72 8.05 -23.86
N ARG A 123 -16.77 8.81 -24.96
CA ARG A 123 -17.85 8.72 -25.95
C ARG A 123 -17.40 7.85 -27.11
N LEU A 124 -18.03 6.70 -27.30
CA LEU A 124 -17.83 5.77 -28.40
C LEU A 124 -18.90 6.05 -29.44
N ALA A 125 -18.49 6.36 -30.67
CA ALA A 125 -19.42 6.62 -31.75
C ALA A 125 -19.89 5.31 -32.39
N LEU A 126 -21.10 5.32 -32.95
CA LEU A 126 -21.59 4.24 -33.82
C LEU A 126 -20.63 4.07 -35.00
N ASP A 127 -20.20 2.83 -35.23
CA ASP A 127 -19.30 2.47 -36.33
C ASP A 127 -19.88 1.27 -37.06
N GLU A 128 -20.78 1.50 -38.02
CA GLU A 128 -21.52 0.44 -38.74
C GLU A 128 -20.61 -0.54 -39.50
N ASP A 129 -19.40 -0.11 -39.86
CA ASP A 129 -18.41 -0.94 -40.53
C ASP A 129 -17.65 -1.85 -39.54
N GLN A 130 -17.77 -1.61 -38.24
CA GLN A 130 -17.09 -2.39 -37.22
C GLN A 130 -17.82 -3.70 -36.93
N GLU A 131 -17.15 -4.82 -37.22
CA GLU A 131 -17.66 -6.15 -36.87
C GLU A 131 -17.42 -6.47 -35.39
N ILE A 132 -18.41 -7.07 -34.72
CA ILE A 132 -18.33 -7.49 -33.33
C ILE A 132 -18.29 -9.02 -33.27
N GLU A 133 -17.11 -9.55 -32.98
CA GLU A 133 -16.83 -10.98 -32.88
C GLU A 133 -17.10 -11.51 -31.46
N LEU A 134 -18.37 -11.50 -31.02
CA LEU A 134 -18.75 -11.91 -29.65
C LEU A 134 -18.26 -13.31 -29.27
N PHE A 135 -18.19 -14.23 -30.25
CA PHE A 135 -17.70 -15.59 -30.03
C PHE A 135 -16.22 -15.60 -29.59
N ASP A 136 -15.39 -14.84 -30.28
CA ASP A 136 -13.96 -14.74 -29.97
C ASP A 136 -13.75 -14.00 -28.65
N TRP A 137 -14.52 -12.93 -28.38
CA TRP A 137 -14.47 -12.21 -27.10
C TRP A 137 -14.78 -13.14 -25.92
N CYS A 138 -15.77 -14.03 -26.07
CA CYS A 138 -16.10 -15.03 -25.06
C CYS A 138 -14.98 -16.07 -24.92
N GLY A 139 -14.41 -16.55 -26.03
CA GLY A 139 -13.27 -17.46 -26.02
C GLY A 139 -12.07 -16.90 -25.25
N ASP A 140 -11.70 -15.66 -25.54
CA ASP A 140 -10.61 -14.94 -24.89
C ASP A 140 -10.88 -14.73 -23.40
N SER A 141 -12.11 -14.34 -23.04
CA SER A 141 -12.52 -14.14 -21.64
C SER A 141 -12.46 -15.44 -20.82
N ILE A 142 -12.92 -16.55 -21.40
CA ILE A 142 -12.84 -17.87 -20.75
C ILE A 142 -11.37 -18.29 -20.58
N GLN A 143 -10.55 -18.12 -21.61
CA GLN A 143 -9.12 -18.44 -21.53
C GLN A 143 -8.41 -17.59 -20.46
N HIS A 144 -8.74 -16.30 -20.39
CA HIS A 144 -8.23 -15.40 -19.36
C HIS A 144 -8.65 -15.84 -17.95
N SER A 145 -9.91 -16.18 -17.75
CA SER A 145 -10.44 -16.71 -16.49
C SER A 145 -9.75 -18.01 -16.05
N HIS A 146 -9.51 -18.94 -16.98
CA HIS A 146 -8.73 -20.16 -16.71
C HIS A 146 -7.29 -19.85 -16.28
N SER A 147 -6.64 -18.91 -16.97
CA SER A 147 -5.28 -18.46 -16.62
C SER A 147 -5.24 -17.85 -15.21
N LEU A 148 -6.16 -16.94 -14.90
CA LEU A 148 -6.27 -16.33 -13.57
C LEU A 148 -6.57 -17.36 -12.47
N THR A 149 -7.46 -18.32 -12.75
CA THR A 149 -7.77 -19.40 -11.80
C THR A 149 -6.54 -20.27 -11.55
N HIS A 150 -5.74 -20.54 -12.58
CA HIS A 150 -4.51 -21.31 -12.46
C HIS A 150 -3.45 -20.55 -11.63
N THR A 151 -3.23 -19.26 -11.90
CA THR A 151 -2.28 -18.43 -11.13
C THR A 151 -2.72 -18.29 -9.67
N LEU A 152 -4.02 -18.10 -9.41
CA LEU A 152 -4.58 -18.04 -8.05
C LEU A 152 -4.30 -19.35 -7.30
N LYS A 153 -4.60 -20.51 -7.89
CA LYS A 153 -4.31 -21.81 -7.27
C LYS A 153 -2.83 -21.99 -6.96
N SER A 154 -1.95 -21.58 -7.88
CA SER A 154 -0.50 -21.62 -7.67
C SER A 154 -0.08 -20.73 -6.49
N ALA A 155 -0.53 -19.47 -6.46
CA ALA A 155 -0.24 -18.51 -5.40
C ALA A 155 -0.75 -19.00 -4.03
N GLN A 156 -1.98 -19.54 -3.98
CA GLN A 156 -2.54 -20.12 -2.76
C GLN A 156 -1.68 -21.30 -2.26
N SER A 157 -1.19 -22.16 -3.16
CA SER A 157 -0.31 -23.26 -2.77
C SER A 157 1.03 -22.77 -2.20
N ALA A 158 1.57 -21.68 -2.75
CA ALA A 158 2.80 -21.06 -2.26
C ALA A 158 2.59 -20.43 -0.88
N LEU A 159 1.46 -19.74 -0.68
CA LEU A 159 1.09 -19.13 0.60
C LEU A 159 0.95 -20.17 1.71
N VAL A 160 0.28 -21.30 1.45
CA VAL A 160 0.17 -22.40 2.42
C VAL A 160 1.54 -22.96 2.79
N LYS A 161 2.45 -23.12 1.81
CA LYS A 161 3.82 -23.57 2.07
C LYS A 161 4.59 -22.58 2.94
N GLU A 162 4.44 -21.28 2.68
CA GLU A 162 5.14 -20.25 3.45
C GLU A 162 4.59 -20.13 4.87
N GLN A 163 3.27 -20.21 5.05
CA GLN A 163 2.65 -20.30 6.38
C GLN A 163 3.14 -21.52 7.18
N ALA A 164 3.28 -22.68 6.53
CA ALA A 164 3.83 -23.88 7.17
C ALA A 164 5.29 -23.69 7.63
N LYS A 165 6.12 -22.99 6.82
CA LYS A 165 7.49 -22.64 7.23
C LYS A 165 7.51 -21.67 8.39
N SER A 166 6.69 -20.61 8.33
CA SER A 166 6.58 -19.62 9.41
C SER A 166 6.18 -20.28 10.73
N ARG A 167 5.19 -21.19 10.69
CA ARG A 167 4.79 -21.98 11.86
C ARG A 167 5.94 -22.84 12.39
N LYS A 168 6.64 -23.56 11.51
CA LYS A 168 7.78 -24.38 11.91
C LYS A 168 8.89 -23.54 12.55
N LEU A 169 9.19 -22.36 12.01
CA LEU A 169 10.17 -21.44 12.57
C LEU A 169 9.73 -20.92 13.95
N ALA A 170 8.45 -20.63 14.13
CA ALA A 170 7.90 -20.23 15.43
C ALA A 170 8.05 -21.35 16.47
N GLU A 171 7.75 -22.61 16.11
CA GLU A 171 7.95 -23.78 16.97
C GLU A 171 9.44 -23.95 17.34
N GLN A 172 10.35 -23.83 16.36
CA GLN A 172 11.79 -23.90 16.61
C GLN A 172 12.30 -22.78 17.53
N LEU A 173 11.72 -21.58 17.44
CA LEU A 173 12.07 -20.45 18.30
C LEU A 173 11.60 -20.70 19.74
N GLU A 174 10.38 -21.21 19.91
CA GLU A 174 9.85 -21.57 21.22
C GLU A 174 10.71 -22.65 21.91
N ASP A 175 11.13 -23.68 21.15
CA ASP A 175 12.01 -24.73 21.65
C ASP A 175 13.39 -24.18 22.05
N LEU A 176 13.95 -23.24 21.27
CA LEU A 176 15.21 -22.58 21.60
C LEU A 176 15.10 -21.70 22.85
N LEU A 177 13.98 -21.00 23.04
CA LEU A 177 13.73 -20.22 24.25
C LEU A 177 13.66 -21.11 25.50
N LYS A 178 12.98 -22.26 25.40
CA LYS A 178 12.92 -23.26 26.49
C LYS A 178 14.31 -23.80 26.80
N ALA A 179 15.03 -24.26 25.78
CA ALA A 179 16.39 -24.80 25.95
C ALA A 179 17.37 -23.75 26.53
N LYS A 180 17.23 -22.47 26.13
CA LYS A 180 18.00 -21.37 26.71
C LYS A 180 17.66 -21.18 28.19
N GLY A 181 16.37 -21.13 28.54
CA GLY A 181 15.94 -20.96 29.93
C GLY A 181 16.42 -22.09 30.84
N GLU A 182 16.32 -23.34 30.38
CA GLU A 182 16.85 -24.51 31.10
C GLU A 182 18.37 -24.43 31.31
N ASN A 183 19.11 -24.02 30.27
CA ASN A 183 20.56 -23.84 30.37
C ASN A 183 20.95 -22.70 31.33
N GLU A 184 20.24 -21.57 31.28
CA GLU A 184 20.44 -20.44 32.20
C GLU A 184 20.17 -20.87 33.65
N HIS A 185 19.08 -21.60 33.89
CA HIS A 185 18.77 -22.15 35.22
C HIS A 185 19.87 -23.11 35.70
N ALA A 186 20.30 -24.06 34.86
CA ALA A 186 21.36 -25.00 35.20
C ALA A 186 22.71 -24.30 35.48
N LEU A 187 23.00 -23.19 34.78
CA LEU A 187 24.20 -22.40 35.02
C LEU A 187 24.13 -21.63 36.34
N LEU A 188 22.97 -21.03 36.65
CA LEU A 188 22.73 -20.35 37.93
C LEU A 188 22.86 -21.30 39.12
N GLU A 189 22.36 -22.53 39.01
CA GLU A 189 22.50 -23.56 40.04
C GLU A 189 23.99 -23.90 40.30
N LYS A 190 24.78 -24.09 39.23
CA LYS A 190 26.22 -24.32 39.35
C LYS A 190 26.94 -23.13 39.99
N PHE A 191 26.57 -21.90 39.63
CA PHE A 191 27.14 -20.71 40.27
C PHE A 191 26.77 -20.62 41.75
N ALA A 192 25.55 -20.98 42.14
CA ALA A 192 25.14 -21.04 43.54
C ALA A 192 25.95 -22.07 44.34
N LEU A 193 26.19 -23.27 43.77
CA LEU A 193 27.03 -24.29 44.38
C LEU A 193 28.47 -23.80 44.58
N LEU A 194 29.09 -23.21 43.54
CA LEU A 194 30.43 -22.64 43.62
C LEU A 194 30.53 -21.51 44.64
N LEU A 195 29.53 -20.64 44.72
CA LEU A 195 29.46 -19.58 45.72
C LEU A 195 29.39 -20.15 47.14
N ASN A 196 28.60 -21.20 47.35
CA ASN A 196 28.47 -21.85 48.64
C ASN A 196 29.77 -22.55 49.06
N GLU A 197 30.43 -23.24 48.14
CA GLU A 197 31.74 -23.86 48.38
C GLU A 197 32.81 -22.80 48.71
N LYS A 198 32.85 -21.71 47.93
CA LYS A 198 33.75 -20.58 48.21
C LYS A 198 33.46 -19.96 49.58
N LYS A 199 32.19 -19.75 49.94
CA LYS A 199 31.79 -19.25 51.27
C LYS A 199 32.20 -20.20 52.39
N ALA A 200 32.08 -21.51 52.19
CA ALA A 200 32.52 -22.52 53.16
C ALA A 200 34.04 -22.50 53.34
N LYS A 201 34.80 -22.42 52.23
CA LYS A 201 36.27 -22.33 52.28
C LYS A 201 36.75 -21.04 52.94
N ILE A 202 36.11 -19.90 52.68
CA ILE A 202 36.41 -18.62 53.36
C ILE A 202 36.18 -18.76 54.88
N ARG A 203 35.05 -19.37 55.28
CA ARG A 203 34.77 -19.63 56.71
C ARG A 203 35.76 -20.57 57.36
N GLU A 204 36.22 -21.61 56.65
CA GLU A 204 37.25 -22.53 57.14
C GLU A 204 38.60 -21.82 57.32
N LEU A 205 39.02 -20.99 56.36
CA LEU A 205 40.27 -20.20 56.46
C LEU A 205 40.19 -19.13 57.57
N GLN A 206 39.03 -18.51 57.76
CA GLN A 206 38.80 -17.51 58.80
C GLN A 206 38.60 -18.15 60.19
N GLY A 207 37.94 -19.30 60.27
CA GLY A 207 37.65 -20.04 61.51
C GLY A 207 38.78 -20.94 61.99
N GLY A 208 39.66 -21.41 61.09
CA GLY A 208 40.90 -22.11 61.41
C GLY A 208 42.06 -21.17 61.79
N GLY A 209 41.91 -19.87 61.58
CA GLY A 209 42.86 -18.81 61.95
C GLY A 209 42.67 -18.29 63.39
N GLY A 210 42.38 -19.18 64.33
CA GLY A 210 42.05 -18.85 65.71
C GLY A 210 43.16 -19.10 66.73
N VAL A 211 44.43 -18.83 66.41
CA VAL A 211 45.45 -18.45 67.42
C VAL A 211 46.40 -17.43 66.78
N GLY A 212 46.12 -16.16 66.98
CA GLY A 212 46.95 -15.07 66.47
C GLY A 212 46.19 -13.76 66.48
N GLU A 213 46.06 -13.18 67.67
CA GLU A 213 45.71 -11.79 67.92
C GLU A 213 46.42 -10.87 66.90
N VAL A 214 45.65 -10.23 66.01
CA VAL A 214 46.15 -9.08 65.24
C VAL A 214 45.07 -8.00 65.21
N GLU A 215 45.37 -6.96 65.96
CA GLU A 215 44.85 -5.61 65.99
C GLU A 215 44.19 -5.12 64.69
N MET A 216 42.96 -4.63 64.81
CA MET A 216 42.24 -3.90 63.77
C MET A 216 42.80 -2.46 63.63
N PRO A 217 43.28 -2.02 62.46
CA PRO A 217 43.50 -0.60 62.21
C PRO A 217 42.19 0.05 61.74
N SER A 218 41.81 1.09 62.46
CA SER A 218 40.66 1.94 62.20
C SER A 218 40.78 2.78 60.92
N ARG A 219 39.63 3.01 60.26
CA ARG A 219 39.15 4.30 59.69
C ARG A 219 39.44 4.64 58.20
N HIS A 220 38.40 4.62 57.35
CA HIS A 220 37.67 5.84 56.89
C HIS A 220 36.66 5.61 55.74
N LYS A 221 35.42 6.14 55.94
CA LYS A 221 34.46 6.77 54.98
C LYS A 221 33.87 5.86 53.87
N LYS A 222 32.59 5.93 53.50
CA LYS A 222 31.53 6.95 53.65
C LYS A 222 30.20 6.31 53.19
N GLU A 223 29.11 6.77 53.83
CA GLU A 223 27.77 7.00 53.26
C GLU A 223 26.91 5.81 52.80
N GLU A 224 25.91 5.56 53.65
CA GLU A 224 24.58 5.04 53.35
C GLU A 224 23.90 5.88 52.25
N GLU A 225 23.23 5.22 51.31
CA GLU A 225 21.90 5.65 50.85
C GLU A 225 21.21 4.45 50.17
N GLU A 226 20.07 4.09 50.75
CA GLU A 226 19.14 3.07 50.30
C GLU A 226 18.36 3.57 49.08
N HIS A 227 18.05 2.71 48.11
CA HIS A 227 16.88 2.91 47.26
C HIS A 227 16.19 1.58 46.99
N GLU A 228 15.06 1.39 47.66
CA GLU A 228 14.01 0.42 47.35
C GLU A 228 13.35 0.81 46.01
N THR A 229 13.02 -0.17 45.18
CA THR A 229 12.02 -0.01 44.12
C THR A 229 11.11 -1.23 44.13
N GLU A 230 9.89 -1.03 44.63
CA GLU A 230 8.74 -1.91 44.41
C GLU A 230 7.89 -1.36 43.26
N ASP A 231 7.12 -2.28 42.69
CA ASP A 231 6.46 -2.33 41.40
C ASP A 231 5.13 -1.52 41.26
N GLU A 232 4.64 -1.58 40.01
CA GLU A 232 3.23 -1.57 39.53
C GLU A 232 2.64 -0.28 38.90
N ASP A 233 2.60 -0.34 37.56
CA ASP A 233 1.42 -0.30 36.68
C ASP A 233 0.70 0.99 36.24
N GLU A 234 0.28 0.87 34.97
CA GLU A 234 -0.76 1.55 34.17
C GLU A 234 -0.42 2.83 33.34
N GLU A 235 -0.39 2.59 32.02
CA GLU A 235 -0.73 3.48 30.90
C GLU A 235 -2.12 4.15 31.03
N PRO A 236 -2.50 5.24 30.30
CA PRO A 236 -2.24 5.42 28.87
C PRO A 236 -1.96 6.85 28.36
N VAL A 237 -1.41 6.90 27.15
CA VAL A 237 -1.08 8.12 26.40
C VAL A 237 -2.22 8.49 25.44
N ALA A 238 -2.75 9.72 25.55
CA ALA A 238 -3.58 10.32 24.50
C ALA A 238 -3.37 11.83 24.36
N ALA A 239 -2.71 12.18 23.24
CA ALA A 239 -2.95 13.28 22.30
C ALA A 239 -3.33 14.72 22.75
N LYS A 240 -2.56 15.64 22.13
CA LYS A 240 -2.93 16.88 21.40
C LYS A 240 -2.97 18.25 22.12
N ARG A 241 -2.19 19.14 21.47
CA ARG A 241 -2.46 20.53 21.05
C ARG A 241 -2.32 21.68 22.07
N GLY A 242 -1.42 22.62 21.70
CA GLY A 242 -1.83 23.99 21.40
C GLY A 242 -1.13 25.12 22.16
N GLY A 243 -0.67 26.13 21.42
CA GLY A 243 -0.34 27.49 21.89
C GLY A 243 1.13 27.66 22.28
N GLY A 244 1.93 28.58 21.74
CA GLY A 244 1.61 29.91 21.21
C GLY A 244 2.33 30.96 22.07
N ARG A 245 3.50 31.44 21.62
CA ARG A 245 4.24 32.60 22.15
C ARG A 245 5.37 32.86 21.14
N GLY A 246 5.46 33.95 20.39
CA GLY A 246 5.24 35.35 20.71
C GLY A 246 6.60 36.04 20.67
N GLY A 247 6.88 36.85 19.64
CA GLY A 247 8.15 37.58 19.52
C GLY A 247 8.20 38.46 18.27
N LYS A 248 7.95 39.75 18.46
CA LYS A 248 7.88 40.85 17.49
C LYS A 248 9.26 41.48 17.28
N VAL A 249 9.64 41.80 16.04
CA VAL A 249 10.53 42.93 15.70
C VAL A 249 10.27 43.40 14.26
N GLU A 250 10.02 44.70 14.12
CA GLU A 250 9.87 45.50 12.88
C GLU A 250 11.23 46.01 12.40
N ALA A 251 11.40 46.12 11.07
CA ALA A 251 12.15 47.14 10.31
C ALA A 251 12.08 46.75 8.82
N GLU A 252 11.19 47.38 8.02
CA GLU A 252 11.42 48.56 7.16
C GLU A 252 12.22 48.31 5.86
N ALA A 253 11.49 48.54 4.76
CA ALA A 253 11.87 49.15 3.47
C ALA A 253 13.07 48.62 2.65
N MET A 254 12.80 48.25 1.39
CA MET A 254 13.37 48.92 0.21
C MET A 254 12.67 48.50 -1.09
N ASP A 255 12.38 49.52 -1.90
CA ASP A 255 11.76 49.55 -3.23
C ASP A 255 12.70 49.11 -4.37
N GLU A 256 12.12 49.15 -5.59
CA GLU A 256 12.70 49.21 -6.94
C GLU A 256 13.09 47.87 -7.60
N ASP A 257 12.40 47.42 -8.65
CA ASP A 257 12.21 47.97 -10.02
C ASP A 257 13.34 47.56 -10.98
N GLY A 258 12.94 47.19 -12.20
CA GLY A 258 13.77 47.43 -13.38
C GLY A 258 14.33 46.23 -14.14
N SER A 259 13.75 46.03 -15.34
CA SER A 259 14.39 45.62 -16.61
C SER A 259 14.75 44.12 -16.78
N ALA A 260 14.14 43.34 -17.67
CA ALA A 260 14.01 43.43 -19.15
C ALA A 260 15.31 43.23 -19.93
N THR A 261 15.29 42.22 -20.83
CA THR A 261 15.89 42.05 -22.18
C THR A 261 16.14 40.54 -22.40
N GLU A 262 15.47 39.88 -23.35
CA GLU A 262 15.85 39.73 -24.78
C GLU A 262 17.21 39.01 -24.94
N SER A 263 17.47 38.05 -25.82
CA SER A 263 16.75 37.41 -26.92
C SER A 263 17.64 36.26 -27.44
N GLU A 264 17.06 35.44 -28.32
CA GLU A 264 17.70 34.70 -29.44
C GLU A 264 18.65 33.52 -29.12
N ASP A 265 18.40 32.30 -29.62
CA ASP A 265 18.23 31.83 -31.01
C ASP A 265 19.56 31.46 -31.68
N ASP A 266 19.46 30.39 -32.48
CA ASP A 266 20.40 29.79 -33.42
C ASP A 266 21.61 28.95 -32.95
N GLY A 267 21.50 27.66 -33.30
CA GLY A 267 22.38 27.11 -34.33
C GLY A 267 23.47 26.14 -33.89
N LEU A 268 23.19 24.84 -34.00
CA LEU A 268 23.90 23.84 -34.84
C LEU A 268 23.39 22.42 -34.57
#